data_AF-A0A436FBI5-F1
#
_entry.id   AF-A0A436FBI5-F1
#
_cell.length_a   1.000
_cell.length_b   1.000
_cell.length_c   1.000
_cell.angle_alpha   90.00
_cell.angle_beta   90.00
_cell.angle_gamma   90.00
#
_symmetry.space_group_name_H-M   'P 1'
#
loop_
_entity.id
_entity.type
_entity.pdbx_description
1 polymer ?
#
loop_
_entity_poly.entity_id
_entity_poly.type
_entity_poly.pdbx_seq_one_letter_code
_entity_poly.pdbx_strand_id
1 'polypeptide(L)'
;NISMHMSGYIAALGGEFGQYPARLDLHNLTVVIDRPGRPIYMNRTGGGENHLAYHLAALLALHRFASTYGQPIPRFMLIDQPTQVYFPSEKAYAEAGGSIEQTEKDADLEAVRRLFEVLSRFTIQDAPGFQLIVTEHANLRDDWFQAALVEGPWTKPPALVPDDWPDIPLT
;
A
#
# COMPACT_ATOMS: atom_id res chain seq x y z
N ASN A 1 -19.84 1.22 -7.39
CA ASN A 1 -19.18 1.10 -8.71
C ASN A 1 -17.70 0.79 -8.47
N ILE A 2 -17.28 -0.48 -8.59
CA ILE A 2 -15.92 -0.92 -8.21
C ILE A 2 -14.85 -0.20 -9.04
N SER A 3 -15.01 -0.15 -10.37
CA SER A 3 -14.07 0.51 -11.29
C SER A 3 -13.85 1.99 -10.96
N MET A 4 -14.93 2.72 -10.65
CA MET A 4 -14.84 4.13 -10.26
C MET A 4 -14.01 4.32 -8.98
N HIS A 5 -14.27 3.53 -7.93
CA HIS A 5 -13.51 3.63 -6.69
C HIS A 5 -12.05 3.20 -6.88
N MET A 6 -11.82 2.13 -7.64
CA MET A 6 -10.47 1.66 -7.97
C MET A 6 -9.67 2.75 -8.68
N SER A 7 -10.26 3.41 -9.69
CA SER A 7 -9.61 4.54 -10.38
C SER A 7 -9.22 5.64 -9.40
N GLY A 8 -10.13 5.99 -8.48
CA GLY A 8 -9.87 6.98 -7.44
C GLY A 8 -8.76 6.58 -6.46
N TYR A 9 -8.67 5.30 -6.09
CA TYR A 9 -7.58 4.81 -5.23
C TYR A 9 -6.23 4.78 -5.96
N ILE A 10 -6.18 4.38 -7.24
CA ILE A 10 -4.94 4.41 -8.04
C ILE A 10 -4.40 5.84 -8.11
N ALA A 11 -5.27 6.80 -8.44
CA ALA A 11 -4.90 8.21 -8.46
C ALA A 11 -4.41 8.69 -7.09
N ALA A 12 -5.13 8.35 -6.02
CA ALA A 12 -4.80 8.75 -4.67
C ALA A 12 -3.51 8.11 -4.13
N LEU A 13 -3.10 6.94 -4.64
CA LEU A 13 -1.83 6.28 -4.31
C LEU A 13 -0.67 6.79 -5.18
N GLY A 14 -0.94 7.62 -6.20
CA GLY A 14 0.06 8.08 -7.15
C GLY A 14 0.52 7.02 -8.14
N GLY A 15 -0.31 6.00 -8.40
CA GLY A 15 -0.01 5.00 -9.42
C GLY A 15 0.09 5.63 -10.81
N GLU A 16 1.03 5.14 -11.61
CA GLU A 16 1.17 5.54 -13.00
C GLU A 16 -0.17 5.41 -13.73
N PHE A 17 -0.44 6.31 -14.67
CA PHE A 17 -1.71 6.34 -15.41
C PHE A 17 -2.97 6.55 -14.54
N GLY A 18 -2.84 6.96 -13.26
CA GLY A 18 -3.96 7.20 -12.36
C GLY A 18 -4.97 8.27 -12.82
N GLN A 19 -4.62 9.09 -13.82
CA GLN A 19 -5.56 10.01 -14.46
C GLN A 19 -6.58 9.33 -15.39
N TYR A 20 -6.37 8.07 -15.76
CA TYR A 20 -7.26 7.31 -16.63
C TYR A 20 -8.15 6.37 -15.83
N PRO A 21 -9.37 6.06 -16.32
CA PRO A 21 -10.23 5.06 -15.70
C PRO A 21 -9.54 3.69 -15.64
N ALA A 22 -9.75 2.99 -14.55
CA ALA A 22 -9.30 1.62 -14.34
C ALA A 22 -10.50 0.68 -14.15
N ARG A 23 -10.37 -0.54 -14.66
CA ARG A 23 -11.36 -1.61 -14.49
C ARG A 23 -10.68 -2.92 -14.10
N LEU A 24 -11.42 -3.76 -13.37
CA LEU A 24 -11.01 -5.13 -13.11
C LEU A 24 -11.46 -5.99 -14.28
N ASP A 25 -10.53 -6.52 -15.05
CA ASP A 25 -10.80 -7.52 -16.07
C ASP A 25 -11.06 -8.85 -15.38
N LEU A 26 -12.34 -9.27 -15.32
CA LEU A 26 -12.75 -10.51 -14.66
C LEU A 26 -12.35 -11.77 -15.43
N HIS A 27 -12.08 -11.67 -16.74
CA HIS A 27 -11.63 -12.82 -17.53
C HIS A 27 -10.16 -13.12 -17.24
N ASN A 28 -9.33 -12.07 -17.19
CA ASN A 28 -7.89 -12.21 -16.99
C ASN A 28 -7.46 -11.99 -15.54
N LEU A 29 -8.41 -11.68 -14.65
CA LEU A 29 -8.21 -11.36 -13.23
C LEU A 29 -7.10 -10.33 -13.00
N THR A 30 -7.16 -9.22 -13.73
CA THR A 30 -6.11 -8.19 -13.69
C THR A 30 -6.68 -6.79 -13.78
N VAL A 31 -5.94 -5.81 -13.26
CA VAL A 31 -6.26 -4.38 -13.40
C VAL A 31 -5.89 -3.92 -14.81
N VAL A 32 -6.81 -3.22 -15.45
CA VAL A 32 -6.63 -2.62 -16.77
C VAL A 32 -6.91 -1.13 -16.67
N ILE A 33 -5.98 -0.32 -17.19
CA ILE A 33 -6.12 1.13 -17.32
C ILE A 33 -6.59 1.46 -18.74
N ASP A 34 -7.79 2.04 -18.85
CA ASP A 34 -8.46 2.35 -20.11
C ASP A 34 -7.99 3.72 -20.65
N ARG A 35 -6.75 3.75 -21.14
CA ARG A 35 -6.18 4.90 -21.85
C ARG A 35 -6.78 5.05 -23.27
N PRO A 36 -6.96 6.27 -23.80
CA PRO A 36 -7.31 6.47 -25.20
C PRO A 36 -6.37 5.73 -26.15
N GLY A 37 -6.94 5.00 -27.11
CA GLY A 37 -6.21 4.25 -28.13
C GLY A 37 -5.86 2.82 -27.71
N ARG A 38 -5.13 2.62 -26.60
CA ARG A 38 -4.72 1.28 -26.16
C ARG A 38 -4.81 1.13 -24.63
N PRO A 39 -5.57 0.13 -24.13
CA PRO A 39 -5.58 -0.17 -22.71
C PRO A 39 -4.24 -0.73 -22.25
N ILE A 40 -3.86 -0.42 -21.02
CA ILE A 40 -2.63 -0.87 -20.38
C ILE A 40 -3.01 -1.88 -19.31
N TYR A 41 -2.43 -3.08 -19.39
CA TYR A 41 -2.62 -4.12 -18.38
C TYR A 41 -1.56 -3.96 -17.31
N MET A 42 -1.91 -4.23 -16.05
CA MET A 42 -1.00 -4.11 -14.91
C MET A 42 0.32 -4.89 -15.09
N ASN A 43 0.29 -6.05 -15.75
CA ASN A 43 1.52 -6.82 -16.02
C ASN A 43 2.47 -6.13 -17.04
N ARG A 44 2.04 -5.05 -17.69
CA ARG A 44 2.83 -4.25 -18.63
C ARG A 44 3.30 -2.92 -18.05
N THR A 45 2.94 -2.61 -16.81
CA THR A 45 3.47 -1.44 -16.09
C THR A 45 4.71 -1.84 -15.29
N GLY A 46 5.73 -0.98 -15.29
CA GLY A 46 6.97 -1.20 -14.54
C GLY A 46 6.90 -0.64 -13.12
N GLY A 47 7.78 -1.12 -12.23
CA GLY A 47 7.97 -0.57 -10.88
C GLY A 47 7.12 -1.24 -9.80
N GLY A 48 7.75 -1.57 -8.66
CA GLY A 48 7.06 -2.18 -7.51
C GLY A 48 5.96 -1.28 -6.96
N GLU A 49 6.18 0.02 -6.96
CA GLU A 49 5.24 1.05 -6.51
C GLU A 49 3.92 1.03 -7.30
N ASN A 50 4.01 0.88 -8.62
CA ASN A 50 2.84 0.80 -9.49
C ASN A 50 2.05 -0.47 -9.22
N HIS A 51 2.74 -1.62 -9.13
CA HIS A 51 2.08 -2.88 -8.80
C HIS A 51 1.39 -2.79 -7.43
N LEU A 52 2.04 -2.21 -6.41
CA LEU A 52 1.42 -1.97 -5.12
C LEU A 52 0.15 -1.11 -5.25
N ALA A 53 0.24 0.04 -5.95
CA ALA A 53 -0.89 0.95 -6.13
C ALA A 53 -2.09 0.26 -6.78
N TYR A 54 -1.88 -0.53 -7.84
CA TYR A 54 -2.96 -1.23 -8.54
C TYR A 54 -3.60 -2.34 -7.70
N HIS A 55 -2.78 -3.18 -7.05
CA HIS A 55 -3.32 -4.26 -6.19
C HIS A 55 -4.10 -3.68 -5.03
N LEU A 56 -3.53 -2.70 -4.33
CA LEU A 56 -4.15 -2.09 -3.17
C LEU A 56 -5.45 -1.38 -3.57
N ALA A 57 -5.45 -0.62 -4.67
CA ALA A 57 -6.65 0.02 -5.18
C ALA A 57 -7.76 -0.98 -5.53
N ALA A 58 -7.42 -2.12 -6.14
CA ALA A 58 -8.38 -3.16 -6.47
C ALA A 58 -8.99 -3.78 -5.21
N LEU A 59 -8.16 -4.13 -4.23
CA LEU A 59 -8.60 -4.71 -2.95
C LEU A 59 -9.50 -3.74 -2.17
N LEU A 60 -9.08 -2.48 -2.03
CA LEU A 60 -9.88 -1.44 -1.37
C LEU A 60 -11.21 -1.23 -2.08
N ALA A 61 -11.24 -1.16 -3.42
CA ALA A 61 -12.48 -1.00 -4.17
C ALA A 61 -13.45 -2.18 -4.00
N LEU A 62 -12.93 -3.41 -3.96
CA LEU A 62 -13.72 -4.62 -3.70
C LEU A 62 -14.28 -4.61 -2.27
N HIS A 63 -13.46 -4.34 -1.26
CA HIS A 63 -13.90 -4.28 0.12
C HIS A 63 -14.89 -3.14 0.38
N ARG A 64 -14.70 -1.97 -0.25
CA ARG A 64 -15.69 -0.88 -0.21
C ARG A 64 -17.02 -1.30 -0.79
N PHE A 65 -17.00 -1.96 -1.95
CA PHE A 65 -18.23 -2.48 -2.55
C PHE A 65 -18.92 -3.46 -1.61
N ALA A 66 -18.18 -4.44 -1.08
CA ALA A 66 -18.75 -5.41 -0.15
C ALA A 66 -19.31 -4.76 1.13
N SER A 67 -18.59 -3.79 1.68
CA SER A 67 -19.03 -3.02 2.85
C SER A 67 -20.32 -2.25 2.59
N THR A 68 -20.40 -1.59 1.43
CA THR A 68 -21.53 -0.74 1.02
C THR A 68 -22.80 -1.56 0.76
N TYR A 69 -22.66 -2.71 0.12
CA TYR A 69 -23.80 -3.55 -0.30
C TYR A 69 -24.04 -4.76 0.60
N GLY A 70 -23.44 -4.78 1.80
CA GLY A 70 -23.64 -5.86 2.78
C GLY A 70 -23.23 -7.25 2.27
N GLN A 71 -22.24 -7.33 1.38
CA GLN A 71 -21.76 -8.62 0.86
C GLN A 71 -20.90 -9.32 1.91
N PRO A 72 -20.92 -10.67 1.95
CA PRO A 72 -20.25 -11.46 2.99
C PRO A 72 -18.74 -11.62 2.73
N ILE A 73 -18.03 -10.50 2.50
CA ILE A 73 -16.57 -10.47 2.46
C ILE A 73 -16.05 -10.01 3.83
N PRO A 74 -14.99 -10.63 4.38
CA PRO A 74 -14.37 -10.19 5.63
C PRO A 74 -14.11 -8.67 5.64
N ARG A 75 -14.42 -8.03 6.77
CA ARG A 75 -14.22 -6.60 6.99
C ARG A 75 -12.87 -6.31 7.64
N PHE A 76 -11.85 -7.08 7.25
CA PHE A 76 -10.48 -6.82 7.66
C PHE A 76 -9.50 -7.21 6.55
N MET A 77 -8.32 -6.60 6.56
CA MET A 77 -7.20 -6.94 5.68
C MET A 77 -5.88 -6.71 6.41
N LEU A 78 -4.97 -7.67 6.29
CA LEU A 78 -3.59 -7.60 6.80
C LEU A 78 -2.67 -7.27 5.63
N ILE A 79 -1.80 -6.27 5.80
CA ILE A 79 -0.81 -5.87 4.80
C ILE A 79 0.57 -5.92 5.44
N ASP A 80 1.48 -6.70 4.84
CA ASP A 80 2.84 -6.86 5.34
C ASP A 80 3.83 -6.00 4.55
N GLN A 81 4.48 -5.07 5.26
CA GLN A 81 5.54 -4.18 4.77
C GLN A 81 5.25 -3.53 3.40
N PRO A 82 4.11 -2.83 3.24
CA PRO A 82 3.74 -2.28 1.95
C PRO A 82 4.74 -1.24 1.43
N THR A 83 5.48 -0.57 2.31
CA THR A 83 6.33 0.54 1.89
C THR A 83 7.69 0.11 1.36
N GLN A 84 8.04 -1.19 1.43
CA GLN A 84 9.34 -1.70 0.98
C GLN A 84 9.67 -1.28 -0.46
N VAL A 85 8.66 -1.16 -1.33
CA VAL A 85 8.84 -0.77 -2.73
C VAL A 85 9.35 0.66 -2.93
N TYR A 86 9.16 1.54 -1.94
CA TYR A 86 9.62 2.93 -1.95
C TYR A 86 11.04 3.10 -1.38
N PHE A 87 11.63 2.03 -0.81
CA PHE A 87 12.98 2.09 -0.24
C PHE A 87 13.95 1.32 -1.15
N PRO A 88 14.92 2.02 -1.79
CA PRO A 88 15.96 1.38 -2.56
C PRO A 88 16.76 0.37 -1.73
N SER A 89 17.30 -0.66 -2.40
CA SER A 89 18.26 -1.56 -1.76
C SER A 89 19.53 -0.80 -1.34
N GLU A 90 20.17 -1.19 -0.24
CA GLU A 90 21.43 -0.57 0.24
C GLU A 90 22.52 -0.46 -0.85
N LYS A 91 22.53 -1.38 -1.83
CA LYS A 91 23.45 -1.34 -2.97
C LYS A 91 23.21 -0.17 -3.91
N ALA A 92 21.94 0.18 -4.16
CA ALA A 92 21.59 1.33 -4.99
C ALA A 92 21.93 2.65 -4.30
N TYR A 93 21.79 2.72 -2.97
CA TYR A 93 22.19 3.86 -2.16
C TYR A 93 23.71 4.13 -2.18
N ALA A 94 24.55 3.09 -2.26
CA ALA A 94 26.00 3.24 -2.30
C ALA A 94 26.52 3.81 -3.64
N GLU A 95 25.75 3.70 -4.72
CA GLU A 95 26.14 4.12 -6.07
C GLU A 95 25.70 5.57 -6.40
N ALA A 96 24.70 6.11 -5.70
CA ALA A 96 24.09 7.42 -5.95
C ALA A 96 24.57 8.49 -4.95
N GLY A 97 25.80 9.00 -5.12
CA GLY A 97 26.39 9.96 -4.17
C GLY A 97 25.66 11.32 -4.03
N GLY A 98 25.30 11.67 -2.80
CA GLY A 98 25.59 12.95 -2.14
C GLY A 98 24.67 14.16 -2.35
N SER A 99 23.96 14.31 -3.48
CA SER A 99 23.04 15.44 -3.70
C SER A 99 21.64 15.05 -4.20
N ILE A 100 21.53 13.92 -4.88
CA ILE A 100 20.25 13.29 -5.26
C ILE A 100 19.54 12.70 -4.03
N GLU A 101 20.32 12.34 -3.00
CA GLU A 101 19.86 11.64 -1.80
C GLU A 101 18.76 12.36 -0.99
N GLN A 102 18.71 13.70 -0.95
CA GLN A 102 17.70 14.41 -0.14
C GLN A 102 16.35 14.43 -0.84
N THR A 103 16.32 14.76 -2.14
CA THR A 103 15.08 14.87 -2.91
C THR A 103 14.40 13.51 -3.10
N GLU A 104 15.18 12.43 -3.31
CA GLU A 104 14.63 11.07 -3.40
C GLU A 104 14.05 10.62 -2.06
N LYS A 105 14.78 10.80 -0.95
CA LYS A 105 14.26 10.47 0.39
C LYS A 105 12.97 11.21 0.72
N ASP A 106 12.85 12.49 0.33
CA ASP A 106 11.63 13.26 0.55
C ASP A 106 10.46 12.76 -0.31
N ALA A 107 10.72 12.35 -1.56
CA ALA A 107 9.70 11.77 -2.43
C ALA A 107 9.22 10.40 -1.93
N ASP A 108 10.15 9.55 -1.46
CA ASP A 108 9.85 8.25 -0.87
C ASP A 108 8.98 8.43 0.39
N LEU A 109 9.33 9.36 1.27
CA LEU A 109 8.55 9.68 2.46
C LEU A 109 7.14 10.19 2.14
N GLU A 110 6.99 10.98 1.08
CA GLU A 110 5.70 11.48 0.64
C GLU A 110 4.82 10.38 0.05
N ALA A 111 5.40 9.42 -0.68
CA ALA A 111 4.70 8.25 -1.16
C ALA A 111 4.21 7.36 0.00
N VAL A 112 5.05 7.18 1.03
CA VAL A 112 4.68 6.48 2.27
C VAL A 112 3.54 7.18 2.99
N ARG A 113 3.63 8.51 3.19
CA ARG A 113 2.55 9.30 3.81
C ARG A 113 1.24 9.12 3.05
N ARG A 114 1.26 9.29 1.74
CA ARG A 114 0.10 9.14 0.87
C ARG A 114 -0.53 7.75 0.98
N LEU A 115 0.27 6.70 1.01
CA LEU A 115 -0.23 5.33 1.19
C LEU A 115 -1.03 5.21 2.48
N PHE A 116 -0.45 5.64 3.61
CA PHE A 116 -1.11 5.53 4.89
C PHE A 116 -2.32 6.46 5.04
N GLU A 117 -2.32 7.64 4.43
CA GLU A 117 -3.50 8.50 4.37
C GLU A 117 -4.65 7.84 3.61
N VAL A 118 -4.36 7.16 2.50
CA VAL A 118 -5.38 6.40 1.75
C VAL A 118 -5.96 5.28 2.61
N LEU A 119 -5.12 4.54 3.33
CA LEU A 119 -5.56 3.45 4.23
C LEU A 119 -6.39 3.99 5.40
N SER A 120 -5.96 5.08 6.03
CA SER A 120 -6.67 5.75 7.12
C SER A 120 -8.02 6.30 6.66
N ARG A 121 -8.05 7.01 5.52
CA ARG A 121 -9.29 7.47 4.89
C ARG A 121 -10.23 6.31 4.59
N PHE A 122 -9.68 5.17 4.15
CA PHE A 122 -10.49 4.00 3.82
C PHE A 122 -11.27 3.49 5.03
N THR A 123 -10.62 3.31 6.18
CA THR A 123 -11.25 2.78 7.40
C THR A 123 -12.19 3.77 8.07
N ILE A 124 -11.90 5.08 7.96
CA ILE A 124 -12.70 6.13 8.61
C ILE A 124 -13.89 6.56 7.75
N GLN A 125 -13.71 6.69 6.44
CA GLN A 125 -14.69 7.32 5.55
C GLN A 125 -15.29 6.36 4.53
N ASP A 126 -14.47 5.58 3.83
CA ASP A 126 -14.95 4.80 2.67
C ASP A 126 -15.63 3.48 3.08
N ALA A 127 -15.16 2.86 4.16
CA ALA A 127 -15.72 1.64 4.73
C ALA A 127 -15.65 1.68 6.28
N PRO A 128 -16.47 2.50 6.94
CA PRO A 128 -16.50 2.59 8.40
C PRO A 128 -16.65 1.20 9.06
N GLY A 129 -15.82 0.94 10.07
CA GLY A 129 -15.76 -0.35 10.78
C GLY A 129 -14.95 -1.44 10.08
N PHE A 130 -14.28 -1.13 8.97
CA PHE A 130 -13.29 -2.03 8.37
C PHE A 130 -11.96 -1.95 9.13
N GLN A 131 -11.36 -3.10 9.44
CA GLN A 131 -10.08 -3.17 10.14
C GLN A 131 -8.91 -3.35 9.15
N LEU A 132 -8.00 -2.39 9.11
CA LEU A 132 -6.71 -2.57 8.44
C LEU A 132 -5.63 -2.82 9.49
N ILE A 133 -4.88 -3.89 9.30
CA ILE A 133 -3.71 -4.22 10.11
C ILE A 133 -2.51 -4.12 9.18
N VAL A 134 -1.52 -3.30 9.54
CA VAL A 134 -0.32 -3.10 8.73
C VAL A 134 0.90 -3.33 9.60
N THR A 135 1.79 -4.22 9.16
CA THR A 135 3.12 -4.39 9.77
C THR A 135 4.13 -3.59 8.94
N GLU A 136 4.87 -2.70 9.59
CA GLU A 136 5.73 -1.75 8.88
C GLU A 136 6.85 -1.19 9.79
N HIS A 137 7.98 -0.85 9.18
CA HIS A 137 9.11 -0.13 9.80
C HIS A 137 9.02 1.40 9.65
N ALA A 138 8.35 1.88 8.60
CA ALA A 138 8.03 3.30 8.46
C ALA A 138 7.27 3.83 9.69
N ASN A 139 7.76 4.94 10.24
CA ASN A 139 7.21 5.57 11.43
C ASN A 139 7.04 7.09 11.21
N LEU A 140 5.89 7.48 10.64
CA LEU A 140 5.58 8.88 10.35
C LEU A 140 5.32 9.65 11.63
N ARG A 141 5.85 10.87 11.75
CA ARG A 141 5.70 11.71 12.96
C ARG A 141 4.33 12.36 13.11
N ASP A 142 3.49 12.24 12.09
CA ASP A 142 2.15 12.82 12.06
C ASP A 142 1.26 12.26 13.19
N ASP A 143 0.53 13.13 13.91
CA ASP A 143 -0.27 12.75 15.09
C ASP A 143 -1.29 11.63 14.79
N TRP A 144 -1.91 11.68 13.60
CA TRP A 144 -2.88 10.67 13.18
C TRP A 144 -2.24 9.29 12.96
N PHE A 145 -0.99 9.25 12.52
CA PHE A 145 -0.25 8.01 12.33
C PHE A 145 0.19 7.45 13.69
N GLN A 146 0.74 8.32 14.56
CA GLN A 146 1.12 7.94 15.91
C GLN A 146 -0.07 7.41 16.72
N ALA A 147 -1.25 8.03 16.58
CA ALA A 147 -2.49 7.57 17.22
C ALA A 147 -3.00 6.21 16.68
N ALA A 148 -2.57 5.81 15.48
CA ALA A 148 -2.93 4.53 14.87
C ALA A 148 -1.97 3.39 15.26
N LEU A 149 -0.83 3.68 15.88
CA LEU A 149 0.11 2.66 16.36
C LEU A 149 -0.53 1.85 17.49
N VAL A 150 -0.59 0.54 17.30
CA VAL A 150 -1.00 -0.41 18.35
C VAL A 150 0.20 -0.78 19.23
N GLU A 151 1.36 -0.97 18.59
CA GLU A 151 2.64 -1.24 19.23
C GLU A 151 3.61 -0.10 18.90
N GLY A 152 4.46 0.27 19.86
CA GLY A 152 5.56 1.18 19.58
C GLY A 152 6.55 0.56 18.58
N PRO A 153 7.39 1.37 17.89
CA PRO A 153 8.39 0.84 16.99
C PRO A 153 9.30 -0.17 17.69
N TRP A 154 9.40 -1.38 17.14
CA TRP A 154 10.30 -2.40 17.67
C TRP A 154 11.76 -2.00 17.41
N THR A 155 12.53 -1.88 18.48
CA THR A 155 13.98 -1.64 18.45
C THR A 155 14.69 -2.82 19.09
N LYS A 156 15.97 -3.08 18.77
CA LYS A 156 16.72 -4.05 19.57
C LYS A 156 16.96 -3.50 20.98
N PRO A 157 16.54 -4.16 22.09
CA PRO A 157 15.19 -4.60 22.49
C PRO A 157 14.24 -3.42 22.83
N PRO A 158 12.90 -3.59 22.80
CA PRO A 158 12.16 -4.83 22.50
C PRO A 158 12.00 -5.08 20.99
N ALA A 159 12.46 -6.25 20.53
CA ALA A 159 12.31 -6.72 19.15
C ALA A 159 11.03 -7.55 18.97
N LEU A 160 10.51 -7.63 17.74
CA LEU A 160 9.33 -8.47 17.42
C LEU A 160 9.57 -9.94 17.76
N VAL A 161 10.73 -10.45 17.36
CA VAL A 161 11.20 -11.78 17.73
C VAL A 161 12.01 -11.60 19.01
N PRO A 162 11.55 -12.14 20.15
CA PRO A 162 12.29 -12.12 21.41
C PRO A 162 13.68 -12.75 21.27
N ASP A 163 14.63 -12.26 22.06
CA ASP A 163 15.99 -12.82 22.07
C ASP A 163 16.03 -14.27 22.59
N ASP A 164 15.00 -14.72 23.30
CA ASP A 164 14.83 -16.09 23.80
C ASP A 164 13.99 -16.99 22.86
N TRP A 165 13.67 -16.52 21.65
CA TRP A 165 12.94 -17.32 20.68
C TRP A 165 13.74 -18.56 20.26
N PRO A 166 13.16 -19.78 20.30
CA PRO A 166 13.90 -21.00 20.05
C PRO A 166 14.31 -21.13 18.57
N ASP A 167 15.59 -21.42 18.33
CA ASP A 167 16.19 -21.55 16.98
C ASP A 167 15.87 -22.89 16.26
N ILE A 168 15.10 -23.80 16.87
CA ILE A 168 15.06 -25.22 16.44
C ILE A 168 13.62 -25.66 16.14
N PRO A 169 13.36 -26.43 15.05
CA PRO A 169 12.05 -27.05 14.85
C PRO A 169 11.78 -28.04 15.99
N LEU A 170 10.57 -28.02 16.55
CA LEU A 170 10.11 -29.05 17.48
C LEU A 170 10.28 -30.42 16.80
N THR A 171 11.13 -31.27 17.40
CA THR A 171 11.34 -32.67 16.99
C THR A 171 10.35 -33.58 17.69
#